data_AF-A0A7S2H4X1-F1
#
_entry.id   AF-A0A7S2H4X1-F1
#
_cell.length_a   1.000
_cell.length_b   1.000
_cell.length_c   1.000
_cell.angle_alpha   90.00
_cell.angle_beta   90.00
_cell.angle_gamma   90.00
#
_symmetry.space_group_name_H-M   'P 1'
#
loop_
_entity.id
_entity.type
_entity.pdbx_description
1 polymer ?
#
loop_
_entity_poly.entity_id
_entity_poly.type
_entity_poly.pdbx_seq_one_letter_code
_entity_poly.pdbx_strand_id
1 'polypeptide(L)'
;IEEGEAAGARGPELDEAREALASERRRAAARRRLREATAAREQDELRAAIQEGRGCGLGPEDLDPAERALQQVIAEEERKAKAREALAQAVESKDVDSLR
;
A
#
# COMPACT_ATOMS: atom_id res chain seq x y z
N ILE A 1 -12.84 -30.10 -0.76
CA ILE A 1 -11.59 -30.28 0.02
C ILE A 1 -11.66 -31.58 0.86
N GLU A 2 -12.81 -32.26 0.92
CA GLU A 2 -12.99 -33.50 1.70
C GLU A 2 -12.63 -34.81 0.96
N GLU A 3 -12.40 -34.81 -0.36
CA GLU A 3 -12.18 -36.06 -1.11
C GLU A 3 -10.70 -36.47 -1.24
N GLY A 4 -9.76 -35.63 -0.80
CA GLY A 4 -8.31 -35.93 -0.86
C GLY A 4 -7.75 -36.66 0.36
N GLU A 5 -8.45 -36.65 1.50
CA GLU A 5 -7.95 -37.22 2.76
C GLU A 5 -8.11 -38.75 2.83
N ALA A 6 -8.90 -39.35 1.94
CA ALA A 6 -9.18 -40.79 1.94
C ALA A 6 -8.10 -41.67 1.26
N ALA A 7 -7.14 -41.09 0.53
CA ALA A 7 -6.25 -41.86 -0.35
C ALA A 7 -4.82 -42.09 0.19
N GLY A 8 -4.51 -41.71 1.44
CA GLY A 8 -3.15 -41.92 1.98
C GLY A 8 -2.08 -41.04 1.35
N ALA A 9 -2.46 -39.96 0.68
CA ALA A 9 -1.54 -38.89 0.34
C ALA A 9 -1.10 -38.23 1.66
N ARG A 10 0.03 -38.66 2.22
CA ARG A 10 0.87 -37.93 3.18
C ARG A 10 2.24 -37.81 2.55
N GLY A 11 2.26 -37.28 1.33
CA GLY A 11 3.46 -37.12 0.52
C GLY A 11 3.88 -35.66 0.42
N PRO A 12 5.16 -35.40 0.11
CA PRO A 12 5.72 -34.05 -0.07
C PRO A 12 4.88 -33.17 -1.01
N GLU A 13 4.19 -33.77 -1.98
CA GLU A 13 3.29 -33.09 -2.92
C GLU A 13 2.12 -32.35 -2.24
N LEU A 14 1.58 -32.88 -1.13
CA LEU A 14 0.52 -32.19 -0.38
C LEU A 14 1.07 -31.05 0.47
N ASP A 15 2.28 -31.19 1.00
CA ASP A 15 2.93 -30.14 1.76
C ASP A 15 3.30 -28.98 0.82
N GLU A 16 3.84 -29.27 -0.37
CA GLU A 16 4.06 -28.30 -1.44
C GLU A 16 2.76 -27.60 -1.86
N ALA A 17 1.66 -28.35 -2.05
CA ALA A 17 0.37 -27.77 -2.39
C ALA A 17 -0.18 -26.86 -1.27
N ARG A 18 0.03 -27.22 0.01
CA ARG A 18 -0.36 -26.41 1.17
C ARG A 18 0.48 -25.14 1.26
N GLU A 19 1.77 -25.22 1.04
CA GLU A 19 2.68 -24.06 1.01
C GLU A 19 2.35 -23.10 -0.13
N ALA A 20 2.10 -23.63 -1.33
CA ALA A 20 1.66 -22.84 -2.47
C ALA A 20 0.34 -22.11 -2.18
N LEU A 21 -0.64 -22.81 -1.60
CA LEU A 21 -1.91 -22.20 -1.19
C LEU A 21 -1.73 -21.13 -0.11
N ALA A 22 -0.87 -21.36 0.87
CA ALA A 22 -0.57 -20.39 1.91
C ALA A 22 0.14 -19.15 1.35
N SER A 23 1.06 -19.33 0.40
CA SER A 23 1.73 -18.24 -0.32
C SER A 23 0.73 -17.39 -1.10
N GLU A 24 -0.16 -18.03 -1.86
CA GLU A 24 -1.13 -17.31 -2.68
C GLU A 24 -2.18 -16.59 -1.82
N ARG A 25 -2.59 -17.17 -0.67
CA ARG A 25 -3.43 -16.48 0.31
C ARG A 25 -2.77 -15.22 0.86
N ARG A 26 -1.47 -15.27 1.17
CA ARG A 26 -0.70 -14.10 1.63
C ARG A 26 -0.65 -13.02 0.55
N ARG A 27 -0.36 -13.39 -0.70
CA ARG A 27 -0.40 -12.46 -1.85
C ARG A 27 -1.77 -11.83 -2.05
N ALA A 28 -2.84 -12.61 -1.97
CA ALA A 28 -4.20 -12.09 -2.08
C ALA A 28 -4.55 -11.11 -0.95
N ALA A 29 -4.13 -11.40 0.28
CA ALA A 29 -4.31 -10.49 1.41
C ALA A 29 -3.52 -9.19 1.24
N ALA A 30 -2.26 -9.27 0.80
CA ALA A 30 -1.42 -8.10 0.53
C ALA A 30 -2.00 -7.24 -0.61
N ARG A 31 -2.49 -7.85 -1.70
CA ARG A 31 -3.20 -7.13 -2.77
C ARG A 31 -4.44 -6.41 -2.27
N ARG A 32 -5.22 -7.03 -1.37
CA ARG A 32 -6.39 -6.39 -0.76
C ARG A 32 -5.98 -5.18 0.07
N ARG A 33 -4.96 -5.32 0.94
CA ARG A 33 -4.43 -4.22 1.75
C ARG A 33 -3.90 -3.08 0.90
N LEU A 34 -3.20 -3.36 -0.19
CA LEU A 34 -2.74 -2.34 -1.13
C LEU A 34 -3.89 -1.53 -1.71
N ARG A 35 -5.00 -2.19 -2.09
CA ARG A 35 -6.19 -1.50 -2.61
C ARG A 35 -6.87 -0.65 -1.54
N GLU A 36 -7.00 -1.17 -0.33
CA GLU A 36 -7.57 -0.45 0.81
C GLU A 36 -6.73 0.79 1.15
N ALA A 37 -5.41 0.64 1.30
CA ALA A 37 -4.50 1.75 1.56
C ALA A 37 -4.50 2.81 0.43
N THR A 38 -4.57 2.36 -0.83
CA THR A 38 -4.69 3.26 -1.99
C THR A 38 -5.99 4.04 -1.98
N ALA A 39 -7.10 3.42 -1.56
CA ALA A 39 -8.39 4.09 -1.44
C ALA A 39 -8.42 5.06 -0.24
N ALA A 40 -7.80 4.69 0.89
CA ALA A 40 -7.70 5.52 2.08
C ALA A 40 -6.80 6.75 1.86
N ARG A 41 -5.82 6.66 0.96
CA ARG A 41 -4.80 7.70 0.70
C ARG A 41 -3.98 8.08 1.94
N GLU A 42 -3.83 7.14 2.87
CA GLU A 42 -3.04 7.34 4.07
C GLU A 42 -1.58 6.95 3.82
N GLN A 43 -0.66 7.88 4.07
CA GLN A 43 0.76 7.72 3.75
C GLN A 43 1.37 6.49 4.44
N ASP A 44 1.09 6.32 5.73
CA ASP A 44 1.69 5.24 6.53
C ASP A 44 1.10 3.88 6.17
N GLU A 45 -0.20 3.82 5.89
CA GLU A 45 -0.86 2.59 5.41
C GLU A 45 -0.33 2.18 4.04
N LEU A 46 -0.14 3.13 3.13
CA LEU A 46 0.45 2.89 1.81
C LEU A 46 1.86 2.30 1.92
N ARG A 47 2.72 2.88 2.78
CA ARG A 47 4.07 2.37 3.02
C ARG A 47 4.06 0.95 3.57
N ALA A 48 3.23 0.68 4.58
CA ALA A 48 3.11 -0.63 5.18
C ALA A 48 2.61 -1.67 4.16
N ALA A 49 1.58 -1.33 3.37
CA ALA A 49 1.02 -2.22 2.36
C ALA A 49 2.01 -2.52 1.22
N ILE A 50 2.79 -1.53 0.76
CA ILE A 50 3.85 -1.72 -0.24
C ILE A 50 4.94 -2.66 0.30
N GLN A 51 5.38 -2.45 1.55
CA GLN A 51 6.38 -3.31 2.17
C GLN A 51 5.88 -4.75 2.34
N GLU A 52 4.63 -4.93 2.78
CA GLU A 52 4.01 -6.24 2.89
C GLU A 52 3.87 -6.92 1.51
N GLY A 53 3.44 -6.17 0.50
CA GLY A 53 3.34 -6.65 -0.89
C GLY A 53 4.68 -7.15 -1.43
N ARG A 54 5.76 -6.38 -1.24
CA ARG A 54 7.12 -6.79 -1.59
C ARG A 54 7.54 -8.05 -0.83
N GLY A 55 7.25 -8.13 0.47
CA GLY A 55 7.53 -9.31 1.29
C GLY A 55 6.78 -10.57 0.87
N CYS A 56 5.60 -10.43 0.24
CA CYS A 56 4.83 -11.53 -0.33
C CYS A 56 5.22 -11.87 -1.79
N GLY A 57 6.16 -11.11 -2.37
CA GLY A 57 6.58 -11.28 -3.76
C GLY A 57 5.54 -10.81 -4.77
N LEU A 58 4.77 -9.76 -4.46
CA LEU A 58 3.93 -9.09 -5.45
C LEU A 58 4.80 -8.37 -6.50
N GLY A 59 4.37 -8.43 -7.75
CA GLY A 59 5.07 -7.81 -8.87
C GLY A 59 4.80 -6.31 -8.99
N PRO A 60 5.52 -5.62 -9.89
CA PRO A 60 5.32 -4.20 -10.16
C PRO A 60 3.87 -3.85 -10.52
N GLU A 61 3.16 -4.74 -11.22
CA GLU A 61 1.77 -4.56 -11.60
C GLU A 61 0.82 -4.33 -10.41
N ASP A 62 1.14 -4.92 -9.26
CA ASP A 62 0.38 -4.78 -8.02
C ASP A 62 0.89 -3.60 -7.16
N LEU A 63 2.19 -3.29 -7.22
CA LEU A 63 2.84 -2.28 -6.37
C LEU A 63 2.80 -0.86 -6.97
N ASP A 64 2.94 -0.73 -8.29
CA ASP A 64 3.01 0.57 -8.99
C ASP A 64 1.83 1.50 -8.67
N PRO A 65 0.56 1.04 -8.61
CA PRO A 65 -0.55 1.93 -8.28
C PRO A 65 -0.44 2.51 -6.87
N ALA A 66 -0.02 1.70 -5.89
CA ALA A 66 0.15 2.13 -4.51
C ALA A 66 1.37 3.06 -4.35
N GLU A 67 2.47 2.77 -5.05
CA GLU A 67 3.65 3.66 -5.06
C GLU A 67 3.33 5.04 -5.65
N ARG A 68 2.56 5.07 -6.75
CA ARG A 68 2.08 6.34 -7.32
C ARG A 68 1.15 7.09 -6.38
N ALA A 69 0.23 6.38 -5.72
CA ALA A 69 -0.66 6.98 -4.73
C ALA A 69 0.14 7.59 -3.57
N LEU A 70 1.16 6.88 -3.07
CA LEU A 70 2.04 7.38 -2.02
C LEU A 70 2.79 8.66 -2.45
N GLN A 71 3.33 8.68 -3.68
CA GLN A 71 3.98 9.88 -4.21
C GLN A 71 3.00 11.07 -4.32
N GLN A 72 1.76 10.83 -4.75
CA GLN A 72 0.74 11.86 -4.83
C GLN A 72 0.39 12.44 -3.45
N VAL A 73 0.21 11.58 -2.45
CA VAL A 73 -0.08 11.99 -1.06
C VAL A 73 1.04 12.86 -0.51
N ILE A 74 2.30 12.45 -0.68
CA ILE A 74 3.47 13.23 -0.24
C ILE A 74 3.50 14.59 -0.94
N ALA A 75 3.31 14.63 -2.26
CA ALA A 75 3.32 15.89 -3.01
C ALA A 75 2.17 16.83 -2.63
N GLU A 76 1.00 16.30 -2.30
CA GLU A 76 -0.14 17.08 -1.80
C GLU A 76 0.14 17.68 -0.42
N GLU A 77 0.71 16.90 0.50
CA GLU A 77 1.06 17.39 1.84
C GLU A 77 2.18 18.44 1.80
N GLU A 78 3.19 18.26 0.95
CA GLU A 78 4.23 19.29 0.74
C GLU A 78 3.65 20.60 0.19
N ARG A 79 2.71 20.51 -0.76
CA ARG A 79 2.05 21.69 -1.32
C ARG A 79 1.24 22.42 -0.26
N LYS A 80 0.49 21.69 0.56
CA LYS A 80 -0.28 22.25 1.68
C LYS A 80 0.64 22.91 2.70
N ALA A 81 1.76 22.29 3.04
CA ALA A 81 2.75 22.84 3.97
C ALA A 81 3.30 24.19 3.47
N LYS A 82 3.74 24.24 2.20
CA LYS A 82 4.22 25.48 1.56
C LYS A 82 3.16 26.57 1.53
N ALA A 83 1.91 26.24 1.19
CA ALA A 83 0.83 27.20 1.18
C ALA A 83 0.51 27.75 2.58
N ARG A 84 0.56 26.90 3.62
CA ARG A 84 0.39 27.32 5.02
C ARG A 84 1.53 28.23 5.48
N GLU A 85 2.76 27.91 5.10
CA GLU A 85 3.93 28.73 5.42
C GLU A 85 3.83 30.11 4.76
N ALA A 86 3.50 30.17 3.46
CA ALA A 86 3.29 31.43 2.75
C ALA A 86 2.16 32.27 3.36
N LEU A 87 1.05 31.62 3.74
CA LEU A 87 -0.06 32.29 4.42
C LEU A 87 0.36 32.83 5.79
N ALA A 88 1.11 32.05 6.58
CA ALA A 88 1.62 32.49 7.87
C ALA A 88 2.55 33.70 7.74
N GLN A 89 3.45 33.69 6.76
CA GLN A 89 4.35 34.80 6.45
C GLN A 89 3.57 36.07 6.05
N ALA A 90 2.54 35.95 5.19
CA ALA A 90 1.73 37.08 4.76
C ALA A 90 0.89 37.68 5.90
N VAL A 91 0.39 36.83 6.82
CA VAL A 91 -0.32 37.29 8.03
C VAL A 91 0.65 38.02 8.97
N GLU A 92 1.86 37.49 9.16
CA GLU A 92 2.88 38.08 10.03
C GLU A 92 3.38 39.43 9.49
N SER A 93 3.58 39.54 8.17
CA SER A 93 4.02 40.77 7.51
C SER A 93 2.93 41.84 7.42
N LYS A 94 1.67 41.50 7.71
CA LYS A 94 0.46 42.32 7.44
C LYS A 94 0.35 42.78 5.98
N ASP A 95 1.03 42.09 5.08
CA ASP A 95 1.10 42.44 3.67
C ASP A 95 0.09 41.62 2.88
N VAL A 96 -1.18 42.04 2.97
CA VAL A 96 -2.32 41.35 2.34
C VAL A 96 -2.19 41.34 0.80
N ASP A 97 -1.34 42.21 0.23
CA ASP A 97 -1.09 42.29 -1.21
C ASP A 97 -0.11 41.22 -1.72
N SER A 98 0.60 40.51 -0.83
CA SER A 98 1.58 39.46 -1.19
C SER A 98 0.95 38.06 -1.40
N LEU A 99 -0.36 37.92 -1.22
CA LEU A 99 -1.12 36.65 -1.23
C LEU A 99 -1.72 36.25 -2.61
N ARG A 100 -1.08 36.62 -3.72
CA ARG A 100 -1.55 36.31 -5.09
C ARG A 100 -0.96 35.04 -5.70
#